data_AF-F2RFX7-F1
#
_entry.id   AF-F2RFX7-F1
#
_cell.length_a   1.000
_cell.length_b   1.000
_cell.length_c   1.000
_cell.angle_alpha   90.00
_cell.angle_beta   90.00
_cell.angle_gamma   90.00
#
_symmetry.space_group_name_H-M   'P 1'
#
loop_
_entity.id
_entity.type
_entity.pdbx_description
1 polymer ?
#
loop_
_entity_poly.entity_id
_entity_poly.type
_entity_poly.pdbx_seq_one_letter_code
_entity_poly.pdbx_strand_id
1 'polypeptide(L)'
;MSDRDPLEGIPDALLDWHKGALEGDAAVCAAAQPGYPSFPCINNRAYHERHRDVLGRTWPLDTEEPLYVARRSPVVDGMVTVETRDHGAVTLPEPTWCRGFHTEGGFRSDIEHASEEDATGIPTLCHDLVDVLGVSLVQRPFSPTAPQVHALVKVDEEVHALNSRGLDVAAALLVEHAATMRHLARKLAALEVQR
;
A
#
# COMPACT_ATOMS: atom_id res chain seq x y z
N MET A 1 -30.85 -5.86 10.79
CA MET A 1 -29.76 -6.79 10.44
C MET A 1 -29.75 -6.88 8.94
N SER A 2 -28.64 -6.59 8.28
CA SER A 2 -28.56 -6.57 6.81
C SER A 2 -28.65 -8.01 6.30
N ASP A 3 -29.60 -8.32 5.42
CA ASP A 3 -29.77 -9.63 4.74
C ASP A 3 -28.67 -9.91 3.69
N ARG A 4 -27.51 -9.28 3.82
CA ARG A 4 -26.38 -9.51 2.91
C ARG A 4 -25.60 -10.72 3.37
N ASP A 5 -25.29 -11.59 2.43
CA ASP A 5 -24.32 -12.67 2.61
C ASP A 5 -22.98 -12.02 3.01
N PRO A 6 -22.41 -12.35 4.19
CA PRO A 6 -21.14 -11.79 4.64
C PRO A 6 -19.95 -12.15 3.74
N LEU A 7 -20.14 -13.08 2.79
CA LEU A 7 -19.14 -13.48 1.80
C LEU A 7 -19.31 -12.80 0.43
N GLU A 8 -20.33 -11.95 0.26
CA GLU A 8 -20.59 -11.24 -0.99
C GLU A 8 -19.39 -10.33 -1.38
N GLY A 9 -18.77 -10.60 -2.54
CA GLY A 9 -17.65 -9.82 -3.07
C GLY A 9 -16.25 -10.31 -2.66
N ILE A 10 -16.16 -11.40 -1.88
CA ILE A 10 -14.88 -12.05 -1.57
C ILE A 10 -14.40 -12.88 -2.77
N PRO A 11 -13.15 -12.71 -3.24
CA PRO A 11 -12.59 -13.53 -4.30
C PRO A 11 -12.59 -15.03 -3.95
N ASP A 12 -12.85 -15.90 -4.92
CA ASP A 12 -12.97 -17.36 -4.71
C ASP A 12 -11.80 -17.98 -3.96
N ALA A 13 -10.57 -17.52 -4.24
CA ALA A 13 -9.35 -17.99 -3.58
C ALA A 13 -9.27 -17.69 -2.08
N LEU A 14 -10.12 -16.79 -1.56
CA LEU A 14 -10.16 -16.38 -0.15
C LEU A 14 -11.43 -16.87 0.58
N LEU A 15 -12.37 -17.49 -0.15
CA LEU A 15 -13.64 -17.94 0.42
C LEU A 15 -13.46 -19.02 1.48
N ASP A 16 -12.58 -20.01 1.25
CA ASP A 16 -12.37 -21.11 2.20
C ASP A 16 -11.78 -20.62 3.53
N TRP A 17 -10.93 -19.60 3.49
CA TRP A 17 -10.39 -18.96 4.70
C TRP A 17 -11.46 -18.17 5.47
N HIS A 18 -12.30 -17.41 4.77
CA HIS A 18 -13.39 -16.66 5.40
C HIS A 18 -14.50 -17.58 5.95
N LYS A 19 -14.74 -18.72 5.29
CA LYS A 19 -15.61 -19.79 5.79
C LYS A 19 -15.06 -20.40 7.07
N GLY A 20 -13.76 -20.70 7.15
CA GLY A 20 -13.15 -21.17 8.41
C GLY A 20 -13.36 -20.22 9.59
N ALA A 21 -13.35 -18.91 9.34
CA ALA A 21 -13.67 -17.89 10.36
C ALA A 21 -15.15 -17.92 10.79
N LEU A 22 -16.08 -18.19 9.86
CA LEU A 22 -17.52 -18.30 10.14
C LEU A 22 -17.90 -19.66 10.75
N GLU A 23 -17.17 -20.72 10.43
CA GLU A 23 -17.39 -22.10 10.88
C GLU A 23 -16.71 -22.42 12.21
N GLY A 24 -15.91 -21.49 12.76
CA GLY A 24 -15.34 -21.58 14.10
C GLY A 24 -14.03 -22.35 14.19
N ASP A 25 -13.17 -22.27 13.17
CA ASP A 25 -11.81 -22.80 13.23
C ASP A 25 -11.04 -22.19 14.41
N ALA A 26 -10.49 -23.04 15.28
CA ALA A 26 -9.77 -22.63 16.49
C ALA A 26 -8.51 -21.79 16.22
N ALA A 27 -7.95 -21.87 15.00
CA ALA A 27 -6.81 -21.06 14.57
C ALA A 27 -7.19 -19.61 14.23
N VAL A 28 -8.48 -19.35 13.96
CA VAL A 28 -8.99 -18.06 13.48
C VAL A 28 -9.75 -17.35 14.59
N CYS A 29 -9.62 -16.03 14.64
CA CYS A 29 -10.21 -15.20 15.69
C CYS A 29 -11.75 -15.27 15.77
N ALA A 30 -12.43 -15.12 14.62
CA ALA A 30 -13.89 -15.17 14.48
C ALA A 30 -14.71 -14.14 15.29
N ALA A 31 -14.07 -13.24 16.05
CA ALA A 31 -14.77 -12.24 16.85
C ALA A 31 -15.51 -11.21 15.97
N ALA A 32 -16.70 -10.78 16.45
CA ALA A 32 -17.50 -9.73 15.81
C ALA A 32 -16.75 -8.39 15.83
N GLN A 33 -16.77 -7.69 14.70
CA GLN A 33 -16.01 -6.45 14.55
C GLN A 33 -16.81 -5.22 15.01
N PRO A 34 -16.17 -4.26 15.69
CA PRO A 34 -16.80 -2.99 16.03
C PRO A 34 -17.27 -2.25 14.75
N GLY A 35 -18.54 -1.86 14.69
CA GLY A 35 -19.12 -1.15 13.56
C GLY A 35 -19.60 -2.03 12.39
N TYR A 36 -19.10 -3.28 12.29
CA TYR A 36 -19.51 -4.24 11.26
C TYR A 36 -19.67 -5.66 11.85
N PRO A 37 -20.67 -5.89 12.72
CA PRO A 37 -20.81 -7.14 13.47
C PRO A 37 -21.07 -8.39 12.60
N SER A 38 -21.41 -8.22 11.33
CA SER A 38 -21.55 -9.31 10.35
C SER A 38 -20.24 -9.75 9.69
N PHE A 39 -19.13 -9.05 9.94
CA PHE A 39 -17.81 -9.38 9.43
C PHE A 39 -16.94 -9.91 10.59
N PRO A 40 -16.62 -11.22 10.63
CA PRO A 40 -15.77 -11.77 11.68
C PRO A 40 -14.29 -11.52 11.38
N CYS A 41 -13.46 -11.37 12.41
CA CYS A 41 -12.01 -11.23 12.25
C CYS A 41 -11.38 -12.53 11.71
N ILE A 42 -10.68 -12.43 10.56
CA ILE A 42 -10.11 -13.56 9.82
C ILE A 42 -8.62 -13.85 10.13
N ASN A 43 -8.03 -13.11 11.08
CA ASN A 43 -6.62 -13.27 11.47
C ASN A 43 -6.42 -14.35 12.54
N ASN A 44 -5.17 -14.78 12.69
CA ASN A 44 -4.76 -15.78 13.68
C ASN A 44 -5.08 -15.34 15.12
N ARG A 45 -5.70 -16.23 15.90
CA ARG A 45 -6.14 -16.00 17.27
C ARG A 45 -5.01 -15.63 18.24
N ALA A 46 -3.77 -16.06 18.00
CA ALA A 46 -2.61 -15.72 18.84
C ALA A 46 -2.30 -14.21 18.88
N TYR A 47 -2.81 -13.45 17.91
CA TYR A 47 -2.66 -12.00 17.85
C TYR A 47 -3.98 -11.26 18.09
N HIS A 48 -5.01 -11.96 18.58
CA HIS A 48 -6.38 -11.45 18.76
C HIS A 48 -6.44 -10.16 19.58
N GLU A 49 -5.72 -10.07 20.68
CA GLU A 49 -5.70 -8.87 21.54
C GLU A 49 -5.05 -7.64 20.85
N ARG A 50 -4.27 -7.88 19.79
CA ARG A 50 -3.59 -6.85 19.00
C ARG A 50 -4.33 -6.49 17.71
N HIS A 51 -5.34 -7.25 17.32
CA HIS A 51 -6.03 -7.11 16.04
C HIS A 51 -7.45 -6.60 16.25
N ARG A 52 -7.79 -5.48 15.60
CA ARG A 52 -9.17 -4.96 15.55
C ARG A 52 -9.77 -4.80 14.14
N ASP A 53 -9.10 -5.18 13.04
CA ASP A 53 -9.70 -5.10 11.68
C ASP A 53 -8.97 -5.94 10.58
N VAL A 54 -9.47 -5.88 9.32
CA VAL A 54 -9.94 -6.93 8.40
C VAL A 54 -9.07 -7.19 7.18
N LEU A 55 -8.20 -6.27 6.78
CA LEU A 55 -7.58 -6.35 5.44
C LEU A 55 -6.05 -6.19 5.44
N GLY A 56 -5.40 -6.49 6.56
CA GLY A 56 -3.95 -6.70 6.60
C GLY A 56 -3.10 -5.47 6.28
N ARG A 57 -3.60 -4.25 6.51
CA ARG A 57 -2.78 -3.02 6.43
C ARG A 57 -3.00 -2.15 7.65
N THR A 58 -2.40 -2.55 8.76
CA THR A 58 -2.29 -1.73 9.97
C THR A 58 -0.87 -1.17 10.02
N TRP A 59 -0.72 0.16 10.01
CA TRP A 59 0.54 0.79 10.38
C TRP A 59 0.65 0.80 11.91
N PRO A 60 1.63 0.10 12.51
CA PRO A 60 1.74 -0.03 13.96
C PRO A 60 2.55 1.13 14.54
N LEU A 61 2.15 2.37 14.25
CA LEU A 61 2.90 3.53 14.72
C LEU A 61 2.47 4.00 16.11
N ASP A 62 1.25 3.68 16.53
CA ASP A 62 0.76 3.98 17.88
C ASP A 62 -0.05 2.80 18.45
N THR A 63 0.39 2.28 19.59
CA THR A 63 -0.25 1.16 20.30
C THR A 63 -1.48 1.57 21.11
N GLU A 64 -1.69 2.87 21.30
CA GLU A 64 -2.80 3.43 22.10
C GLU A 64 -4.00 3.84 21.23
N GLU A 65 -3.84 4.00 19.91
CA GLU A 65 -4.95 4.37 19.01
C GLU A 65 -5.76 3.14 18.54
N PRO A 66 -7.11 3.17 18.64
CA PRO A 66 -7.94 2.14 18.04
C PRO A 66 -7.83 2.22 16.51
N LEU A 67 -7.33 1.15 15.89
CA LEU A 67 -7.22 1.00 14.43
C LEU A 67 -8.61 1.01 13.76
N TYR A 68 -8.75 1.75 12.65
CA TYR A 68 -10.00 1.92 11.89
C TYR A 68 -9.80 1.56 10.41
N VAL A 69 -10.88 1.20 9.72
CA VAL A 69 -10.87 1.01 8.27
C VAL A 69 -10.53 2.33 7.59
N ALA A 70 -9.37 2.34 6.94
CA ALA A 70 -8.94 3.42 6.08
C ALA A 70 -9.89 3.50 4.86
N ARG A 71 -10.72 4.54 4.80
CA ARG A 71 -11.54 4.82 3.62
C ARG A 71 -10.66 5.41 2.52
N ARG A 72 -10.99 5.12 1.26
CA ARG A 72 -10.29 5.70 0.13
C ARG A 72 -11.07 6.88 -0.41
N SER A 73 -10.37 7.97 -0.66
CA SER A 73 -10.92 9.11 -1.37
C SER A 73 -10.92 8.84 -2.87
N PRO A 74 -12.08 8.90 -3.55
CA PRO A 74 -12.13 8.75 -5.01
C PRO A 74 -11.53 9.99 -5.69
N VAL A 75 -10.94 9.77 -6.87
CA VAL A 75 -10.60 10.85 -7.79
C VAL A 75 -11.81 11.11 -8.69
N VAL A 76 -12.32 12.34 -8.72
CA VAL A 76 -13.46 12.77 -9.53
C VAL A 76 -13.05 14.01 -10.32
N ASP A 77 -13.19 13.97 -11.65
CA ASP A 77 -12.86 15.08 -12.56
C ASP A 77 -11.44 15.65 -12.37
N GLY A 78 -10.47 14.79 -12.08
CA GLY A 78 -9.06 15.18 -11.84
C GLY A 78 -8.81 15.85 -10.49
N MET A 79 -9.74 15.73 -9.54
CA MET A 79 -9.63 16.24 -8.18
C MET A 79 -9.80 15.10 -7.18
N VAL A 80 -9.14 15.19 -6.04
CA VAL A 80 -9.36 14.30 -4.89
C VAL A 80 -9.72 15.12 -3.65
N THR A 81 -10.67 14.63 -2.86
CA THR A 81 -11.06 15.20 -1.57
C THR A 81 -10.75 14.20 -0.46
N VAL A 82 -9.80 14.55 0.41
CA VAL A 82 -9.34 13.71 1.53
C VAL A 82 -9.84 14.30 2.84
N GLU A 83 -10.60 13.52 3.60
CA GLU A 83 -10.99 13.88 4.97
C GLU A 83 -9.77 13.71 5.89
N THR A 84 -9.29 14.80 6.51
CA THR A 84 -8.15 14.77 7.44
C THR A 84 -8.60 15.02 8.88
N ARG A 85 -7.82 14.51 9.84
CA ARG A 85 -8.11 14.65 11.27
C ARG A 85 -7.93 16.07 11.80
N ASP A 86 -7.07 16.85 11.16
CA ASP A 86 -6.51 18.10 11.66
C ASP A 86 -6.95 19.34 10.87
N HIS A 87 -7.42 19.16 9.64
CA HIS A 87 -7.80 20.24 8.73
C HIS A 87 -9.17 20.03 8.06
N GLY A 88 -9.89 18.95 8.40
CA GLY A 88 -11.16 18.59 7.77
C GLY A 88 -10.97 18.13 6.32
N ALA A 89 -11.99 18.32 5.48
CA ALA A 89 -11.94 17.97 4.07
C ALA A 89 -10.94 18.83 3.29
N VAL A 90 -9.93 18.20 2.68
CA VAL A 90 -8.92 18.87 1.84
C VAL A 90 -9.11 18.42 0.40
N THR A 91 -9.39 19.37 -0.50
CA THR A 91 -9.53 19.11 -1.94
C THR A 91 -8.33 19.62 -2.72
N LEU A 92 -7.76 18.79 -3.58
CA LEU A 92 -6.57 19.11 -4.37
C LEU A 92 -6.61 18.47 -5.78
N PRO A 93 -5.92 19.07 -6.77
CA PRO A 93 -5.78 18.45 -8.09
C PRO A 93 -5.02 17.13 -7.99
N GLU A 94 -5.49 16.13 -8.72
CA GLU A 94 -4.79 14.85 -8.89
C GLU A 94 -3.82 14.96 -10.07
N PRO A 95 -2.49 14.89 -9.85
CA PRO A 95 -1.53 14.91 -10.93
C PRO A 95 -1.72 13.72 -11.86
N THR A 96 -1.54 13.93 -13.17
CA THR A 96 -1.75 12.88 -14.18
C THR A 96 -0.77 11.70 -14.07
N TRP A 97 0.32 11.85 -13.31
CA TRP A 97 1.28 10.79 -13.02
C TRP A 97 0.95 10.00 -11.73
N CYS A 98 0.00 10.47 -10.93
CA CYS A 98 -0.39 9.82 -9.70
C CYS A 98 -1.32 8.63 -9.98
N ARG A 99 -1.20 7.57 -9.17
CA ARG A 99 -2.01 6.36 -9.27
C ARG A 99 -3.40 6.47 -8.63
N GLY A 100 -3.79 7.62 -8.07
CA GLY A 100 -5.12 7.80 -7.47
C GLY A 100 -5.34 7.13 -6.12
N PHE A 101 -4.28 6.78 -5.38
CA PHE A 101 -4.39 6.07 -4.13
C PHE A 101 -4.30 7.01 -2.93
N HIS A 102 -5.45 7.44 -2.40
CA HIS A 102 -5.56 8.36 -1.27
C HIS A 102 -6.37 7.77 -0.14
N THR A 103 -5.86 7.88 1.09
CA THR A 103 -6.49 7.34 2.29
C THR A 103 -7.02 8.48 3.17
N GLU A 104 -8.24 8.32 3.69
CA GLU A 104 -8.87 9.25 4.63
C GLU A 104 -8.39 9.01 6.07
N GLY A 105 -8.58 10.03 6.91
CA GLY A 105 -8.36 9.95 8.36
C GLY A 105 -6.90 10.08 8.78
N GLY A 106 -6.00 10.51 7.88
CA GLY A 106 -4.63 10.91 8.20
C GLY A 106 -4.51 12.41 8.56
N PHE A 107 -3.29 12.90 8.70
CA PHE A 107 -3.01 14.34 8.79
C PHE A 107 -2.88 14.95 7.39
N ARG A 108 -3.17 16.25 7.28
CA ARG A 108 -3.03 16.96 5.99
C ARG A 108 -1.62 16.85 5.41
N SER A 109 -0.59 16.88 6.27
CA SER A 109 0.82 16.75 5.87
C SER A 109 1.16 15.41 5.22
N ASP A 110 0.34 14.39 5.43
CA ASP A 110 0.58 13.01 4.99
C ASP A 110 -0.11 12.70 3.66
N ILE A 111 -0.88 13.64 3.12
CA ILE A 111 -1.45 13.51 1.77
C ILE A 111 -0.29 13.39 0.78
N GLU A 112 -0.25 12.25 0.08
CA GLU A 112 0.81 11.87 -0.84
C GLU A 112 0.22 11.48 -2.20
N HIS A 113 0.72 12.10 -3.26
CA HIS A 113 0.61 11.56 -4.61
C HIS A 113 1.80 10.64 -4.85
N ALA A 114 1.54 9.40 -5.28
CA ALA A 114 2.57 8.47 -5.71
C ALA A 114 2.28 7.97 -7.13
N SER A 115 3.31 7.81 -7.97
CA SER A 115 3.17 7.08 -9.23
C SER A 115 3.02 5.58 -8.97
N GLU A 116 2.78 4.82 -10.03
CA GLU A 116 3.10 3.39 -9.99
C GLU A 116 4.59 3.20 -9.64
N GLU A 117 4.87 2.16 -8.87
CA GLU A 117 6.22 1.73 -8.56
C GLU A 117 6.75 0.90 -9.72
N ASP A 118 7.82 1.37 -10.35
CA ASP A 118 8.57 0.60 -11.33
C ASP A 118 9.56 -0.27 -10.55
N ALA A 119 9.15 -1.51 -10.28
CA ALA A 119 9.94 -2.49 -9.56
C ALA A 119 10.72 -3.37 -10.54
N THR A 120 11.98 -3.64 -10.20
CA THR A 120 12.79 -4.66 -10.86
C THR A 120 13.19 -5.72 -9.85
N GLY A 121 12.94 -6.98 -10.23
CA GLY A 121 13.25 -8.13 -9.41
C GLY A 121 14.36 -9.00 -10.00
N ILE A 122 15.13 -9.67 -9.13
CA ILE A 122 16.16 -10.64 -9.49
C ILE A 122 15.59 -12.05 -9.26
N PRO A 123 15.69 -12.98 -10.22
CA PRO A 123 15.36 -14.37 -9.98
C PRO A 123 16.41 -15.02 -9.08
N THR A 124 15.95 -15.61 -7.97
CA THR A 124 16.74 -16.25 -6.93
C THR A 124 16.43 -17.74 -6.85
N LEU A 125 17.33 -18.52 -6.23
CA LEU A 125 17.11 -19.97 -6.07
C LEU A 125 16.13 -20.31 -4.94
N CYS A 126 16.01 -19.43 -3.95
CA CYS A 126 15.20 -19.68 -2.75
C CYS A 126 13.78 -19.13 -2.83
N HIS A 127 13.56 -18.02 -3.54
CA HIS A 127 12.29 -17.27 -3.49
C HIS A 127 11.82 -16.77 -4.87
N ASP A 128 12.23 -17.41 -5.96
CA ASP A 128 11.92 -16.97 -7.34
C ASP A 128 12.26 -15.48 -7.57
N LEU A 129 11.39 -14.70 -8.22
CA LEU A 129 11.61 -13.27 -8.49
C LEU A 129 11.46 -12.46 -7.20
N VAL A 130 12.57 -11.89 -6.72
CA VAL A 130 12.60 -11.02 -5.54
C VAL A 130 12.80 -9.59 -5.98
N ASP A 131 11.94 -8.67 -5.55
CA ASP A 131 12.09 -7.24 -5.82
C ASP A 131 13.34 -6.70 -5.14
N VAL A 132 14.27 -6.15 -5.91
CA VAL A 132 15.55 -5.66 -5.37
C VAL A 132 15.61 -4.13 -5.40
N LEU A 133 14.93 -3.52 -6.38
CA LEU A 133 14.94 -2.07 -6.52
C LEU A 133 13.60 -1.58 -7.08
N GLY A 134 12.87 -0.80 -6.28
CA GLY A 134 11.64 -0.12 -6.67
C GLY A 134 11.85 1.38 -6.79
N VAL A 135 11.33 1.99 -7.86
CA VAL A 135 11.40 3.46 -8.03
C VAL A 135 10.01 4.02 -8.33
N SER A 136 9.64 5.07 -7.62
CA SER A 136 8.40 5.81 -7.84
C SER A 136 8.63 7.30 -7.72
N LEU A 137 7.75 8.09 -8.35
CA LEU A 137 7.65 9.52 -8.12
C LEU A 137 6.65 9.74 -7.00
N VAL A 138 6.98 10.62 -6.07
CA VAL A 138 6.09 11.03 -4.99
C VAL A 138 6.03 12.54 -4.85
N GLN A 139 4.92 13.03 -4.34
CA GLN A 139 4.75 14.41 -3.92
C GLN A 139 3.90 14.43 -2.67
N ARG A 140 4.31 15.22 -1.66
CA ARG A 140 3.52 15.44 -0.45
C ARG A 140 3.16 16.92 -0.36
N PRO A 141 2.09 17.40 -1.02
CA PRO A 141 1.88 18.82 -1.25
C PRO A 141 1.87 19.70 0.01
N PHE A 142 1.53 19.10 1.16
CA PHE A 142 1.45 19.79 2.45
C PHE A 142 2.59 19.40 3.41
N SER A 143 3.58 18.64 2.95
CA SER A 143 4.79 18.38 3.72
C SER A 143 5.53 19.68 3.99
N PRO A 144 5.92 19.96 5.25
CA PRO A 144 6.68 21.17 5.58
C PRO A 144 8.12 21.14 5.06
N THR A 145 8.63 19.96 4.71
CA THR A 145 10.04 19.75 4.37
C THR A 145 10.26 19.36 2.91
N ALA A 146 9.29 18.69 2.27
CA ALA A 146 9.42 18.24 0.88
C ALA A 146 8.09 18.29 0.11
N PRO A 147 7.51 19.49 -0.12
CA PRO A 147 6.25 19.64 -0.86
C PRO A 147 6.36 19.39 -2.37
N GLN A 148 7.58 19.41 -2.91
CA GLN A 148 7.87 19.17 -4.32
C GLN A 148 7.80 17.68 -4.71
N VAL A 149 7.59 17.42 -6.01
CA VAL A 149 7.75 16.08 -6.59
C VAL A 149 9.21 15.63 -6.43
N HIS A 150 9.43 14.38 -6.04
CA HIS A 150 10.75 13.75 -5.93
C HIS A 150 10.65 12.23 -6.15
N ALA A 151 11.79 11.54 -6.28
CA ALA A 151 11.82 10.09 -6.44
C ALA A 151 12.08 9.38 -5.10
N LEU A 152 11.41 8.24 -4.89
CA LEU A 152 11.76 7.28 -3.85
C LEU A 152 12.42 6.05 -4.47
N VAL A 153 13.43 5.51 -3.78
CA VAL A 153 14.12 4.27 -4.16
C VAL A 153 13.99 3.30 -3.00
N LYS A 154 13.35 2.16 -3.24
CA LYS A 154 13.21 1.06 -2.28
C LYS A 154 14.28 0.01 -2.56
N VAL A 155 15.09 -0.33 -1.57
CA VAL A 155 16.10 -1.40 -1.63
C VAL A 155 15.72 -2.43 -0.56
N ASP A 156 15.69 -3.71 -0.94
CA ASP A 156 15.12 -4.82 -0.17
C ASP A 156 15.73 -5.07 1.24
N GLU A 157 15.02 -5.85 2.08
CA GLU A 157 15.33 -6.12 3.49
C GLU A 157 15.86 -7.55 3.77
N GLU A 158 15.93 -8.45 2.78
CA GLU A 158 16.30 -9.87 2.96
C GLU A 158 17.61 -10.31 2.25
N VAL A 159 18.07 -11.53 2.53
CA VAL A 159 19.29 -12.14 1.95
C VAL A 159 18.91 -13.31 1.05
N HIS A 160 19.39 -13.28 -0.21
CA HIS A 160 19.07 -14.29 -1.22
C HIS A 160 20.31 -14.96 -1.83
N ALA A 161 20.20 -16.26 -2.13
CA ALA A 161 21.26 -17.03 -2.76
C ALA A 161 21.20 -16.94 -4.29
N LEU A 162 22.34 -16.66 -4.93
CA LEU A 162 22.52 -16.62 -6.38
C LEU A 162 23.57 -17.62 -6.83
N ASN A 163 23.35 -18.26 -7.98
CA ASN A 163 24.41 -18.94 -8.73
C ASN A 163 25.08 -17.97 -9.73
N SER A 164 26.12 -18.40 -10.44
CA SER A 164 26.87 -17.55 -11.38
C SER A 164 25.99 -16.90 -12.46
N ARG A 165 25.08 -17.68 -13.07
CA ARG A 165 24.11 -17.17 -14.05
C ARG A 165 23.15 -16.15 -13.43
N GLY A 166 22.69 -16.41 -12.20
CA GLY A 166 21.81 -15.49 -11.46
C GLY A 166 22.51 -14.16 -11.17
N LEU A 167 23.81 -14.17 -10.91
CA LEU A 167 24.60 -12.95 -10.71
C LEU A 167 24.74 -12.12 -11.99
N ASP A 168 24.95 -12.76 -13.14
CA ASP A 168 24.99 -12.06 -14.45
C ASP A 168 23.63 -11.44 -14.80
N VAL A 169 22.54 -12.16 -14.53
CA VAL A 169 21.16 -11.65 -14.72
C VAL A 169 20.89 -10.47 -13.78
N ALA A 170 21.27 -10.56 -12.52
CA ALA A 170 21.16 -9.47 -11.56
C ALA A 170 21.89 -8.21 -12.04
N ALA A 171 23.11 -8.35 -12.52
CA ALA A 171 23.89 -7.23 -13.05
C ALA A 171 23.21 -6.59 -14.28
N ALA A 172 22.69 -7.39 -15.20
CA ALA A 172 21.97 -6.89 -16.38
C ALA A 172 20.70 -6.11 -15.98
N LEU A 173 19.92 -6.64 -15.04
CA LEU A 173 18.72 -5.99 -14.52
C LEU A 173 19.03 -4.64 -13.87
N LEU A 174 20.14 -4.53 -13.12
CA LEU A 174 20.57 -3.25 -12.56
C LEU A 174 20.94 -2.23 -13.65
N VAL A 175 21.51 -2.67 -14.77
CA VAL A 175 21.82 -1.80 -15.91
C VAL A 175 20.55 -1.31 -16.61
N GLU A 176 19.60 -2.22 -16.84
CA GLU A 176 18.28 -1.89 -17.40
C GLU A 176 17.53 -0.93 -16.47
N HIS A 177 17.53 -1.21 -15.18
CA HIS A 177 16.89 -0.35 -14.18
C HIS A 177 17.57 1.01 -14.09
N ALA A 178 18.90 1.09 -14.24
CA ALA A 178 19.59 2.37 -14.36
C ALA A 178 19.10 3.18 -15.58
N ALA A 179 18.70 2.53 -16.67
CA ALA A 179 18.07 3.21 -17.81
C ALA A 179 16.68 3.76 -17.46
N THR A 180 15.87 2.98 -16.74
CA THR A 180 14.57 3.41 -16.18
C THR A 180 14.73 4.61 -15.25
N MET A 181 15.65 4.55 -14.29
CA MET A 181 15.93 5.68 -13.39
C MET A 181 16.32 6.95 -14.15
N ARG A 182 17.15 6.83 -15.20
CA ARG A 182 17.48 7.98 -16.05
C ARG A 182 16.27 8.52 -16.80
N HIS A 183 15.34 7.66 -17.21
CA HIS A 183 14.07 8.07 -17.82
C HIS A 183 13.17 8.81 -16.83
N LEU A 184 12.98 8.24 -15.64
CA LEU A 184 12.24 8.89 -14.56
C LEU A 184 12.90 10.20 -14.14
N ALA A 185 14.22 10.28 -14.09
CA ALA A 185 14.94 11.53 -13.80
C ALA A 185 14.65 12.62 -14.84
N ARG A 186 14.59 12.27 -16.13
CA ARG A 186 14.19 13.23 -17.19
C ARG A 186 12.74 13.68 -17.04
N LYS A 187 11.83 12.76 -16.71
CA LYS A 187 10.43 13.09 -16.41
C LYS A 187 10.33 14.00 -15.18
N LEU A 188 11.01 13.66 -14.09
CA LEU A 188 11.06 14.44 -12.86
C LEU A 188 11.56 15.86 -13.14
N ALA A 189 12.64 16.02 -13.88
CA ALA A 189 13.15 17.34 -14.27
C ALA A 189 12.12 18.19 -15.02
N ALA A 190 11.25 17.56 -15.83
CA ALA A 190 10.16 18.26 -16.51
C ALA A 190 8.98 18.62 -15.58
N LEU A 191 8.75 17.84 -14.52
CA LEU A 191 7.72 18.10 -13.52
C LEU A 191 8.17 19.17 -12.50
N GLU A 192 9.45 19.19 -12.12
CA GLU A 192 10.01 20.14 -11.15
C GLU A 192 9.89 21.61 -11.60
N VAL A 193 9.82 21.85 -12.92
CA VAL A 193 9.63 23.20 -13.49
C VAL A 193 8.16 23.63 -13.59
N GLN A 194 7.21 22.70 -13.42
CA GLN A 194 5.78 22.98 -13.37
C GLN A 194 5.42 23.38 -11.92
N ARG A 195 5.63 24.66 -11.60
CA ARG A 195 5.16 25.28 -10.35
C ARG A 195 3.81 25.95 -10.52
#